data_AF-A0A067N2D7-F1
#
_entry.id   AF-A0A067N2D7-F1
#
_cell.length_a   1.000
_cell.length_b   1.000
_cell.length_c   1.000
_cell.angle_alpha   90.00
_cell.angle_beta   90.00
_cell.angle_gamma   90.00
#
_symmetry.space_group_name_H-M   'P 1'
#
loop_
_entity.id
_entity.type
_entity.pdbx_description
1 polymer ?
#
loop_
_entity_poly.entity_id
_entity_poly.type
_entity_poly.pdbx_seq_one_letter_code
_entity_poly.pdbx_strand_id
1 'polypeptide(L)'
;MEFPASELPHVVALLTSSAYPDIQKAAICKYFTPDAAFRHPLCAVDSAPNSRQKILGIYRWYRVFASRVDIQVYSVVFDQAKHLAYCDVFQDLYYRGSPFGPRSTHLTVRLHLRKGEDGLYYIASQHDLYQPDEIAALAFPPLAPLLYLLLRLSTYFCIWGAYIGGALGLWSLGVGRMERRGKLFVDGEQMEFDDTRQFAQDLVTPTQPSFTFNDGFGSAAPQAPVTFERPYRTDEDNWIERPYIARANVAPSVEHPGGSPSHSDKYREYSVLQQHVLFWDRDSDGIIWPTDTFVGFRDLGFNVAFSLLSTFIINFFFSLPTRLPYSYIPDPFFRIYVPTIHKAKHGSNSGVYDTEGRFIPSRFEDLFAKYATPVSSTQPGDTISLRELLRLVRGDRLVADPYGWGAALFEWGSTWLLLQKDGKVHKEDLRKLYDGSIFFEIRAMRKDGRGWDKGWGIGGDGFLGGEKVLPFGL
;
A
#
# COMPACT_ATOMS: atom_id res chain seq x y z
N MET A 1 -26.79 -37.26 -1.99
CA MET A 1 -27.30 -36.94 -0.63
C MET A 1 -28.80 -36.82 -0.73
N GLU A 2 -29.54 -37.55 0.08
CA GLU A 2 -30.99 -37.42 0.20
C GLU A 2 -31.35 -36.24 1.11
N PHE A 3 -30.59 -36.08 2.21
CA PHE A 3 -30.79 -35.06 3.23
C PHE A 3 -29.48 -34.28 3.46
N PRO A 4 -29.17 -33.27 2.61
CA PRO A 4 -27.88 -32.57 2.68
C PRO A 4 -27.56 -31.99 4.07
N ALA A 5 -28.54 -31.42 4.76
CA ALA A 5 -28.32 -30.79 6.07
C ALA A 5 -27.76 -31.77 7.13
N SER A 6 -28.20 -33.03 7.13
CA SER A 6 -27.74 -34.04 8.09
C SER A 6 -26.55 -34.86 7.59
N GLU A 7 -26.41 -35.04 6.28
CA GLU A 7 -25.35 -35.86 5.68
C GLU A 7 -24.04 -35.10 5.45
N LEU A 8 -24.08 -33.78 5.23
CA LEU A 8 -22.90 -32.99 4.90
C LEU A 8 -21.76 -33.06 5.93
N PRO A 9 -22.00 -33.06 7.27
CA PRO A 9 -20.92 -33.24 8.24
C PRO A 9 -20.13 -34.53 8.02
N HIS A 10 -20.84 -35.62 7.69
CA HIS A 10 -20.19 -36.89 7.37
C HIS A 10 -19.44 -36.83 6.03
N VAL A 11 -20.01 -36.21 5.01
CA VAL A 11 -19.34 -36.02 3.72
C VAL A 11 -18.05 -35.21 3.88
N VAL A 12 -18.09 -34.12 4.64
CA VAL A 12 -16.92 -33.28 4.95
C VAL A 12 -15.83 -34.10 5.64
N ALA A 13 -16.18 -34.90 6.65
CA ALA A 13 -15.22 -35.80 7.31
C ALA A 13 -14.62 -36.82 6.32
N LEU A 14 -15.43 -37.44 5.46
CA LEU A 14 -14.90 -38.37 4.46
C LEU A 14 -13.91 -37.70 3.49
N LEU A 15 -14.14 -36.44 3.14
CA LEU A 15 -13.28 -35.68 2.23
C LEU A 15 -11.96 -35.25 2.87
N THR A 16 -11.92 -34.95 4.17
CA THR A 16 -10.75 -34.31 4.80
C THR A 16 -10.03 -35.16 5.83
N SER A 17 -10.73 -36.02 6.58
CA SER A 17 -10.18 -36.78 7.71
C SER A 17 -10.12 -38.30 7.50
N SER A 18 -10.42 -38.80 6.29
CA SER A 18 -10.35 -40.23 5.97
C SER A 18 -8.94 -40.83 6.07
N ALA A 19 -8.79 -41.88 6.89
CA ALA A 19 -7.52 -42.60 7.11
C ALA A 19 -6.93 -43.27 5.85
N TYR A 20 -7.73 -43.55 4.82
CA TYR A 20 -7.28 -44.17 3.56
C TYR A 20 -7.58 -43.31 2.32
N PRO A 21 -6.65 -43.18 1.34
CA PRO A 21 -6.87 -42.39 0.12
C PRO A 21 -8.05 -42.86 -0.73
N ASP A 22 -8.35 -44.15 -0.71
CA ASP A 22 -9.43 -44.72 -1.51
C ASP A 22 -10.81 -44.29 -1.01
N ILE A 23 -10.97 -44.06 0.30
CA ILE A 23 -12.21 -43.54 0.89
C ILE A 23 -12.44 -42.10 0.45
N GLN A 24 -11.41 -41.26 0.50
CA GLN A 24 -11.48 -39.87 0.02
C GLN A 24 -11.81 -39.81 -1.48
N LYS A 25 -11.15 -40.65 -2.29
CA LYS A 25 -11.45 -40.79 -3.72
C LYS A 25 -12.89 -41.22 -3.96
N ALA A 26 -13.36 -42.26 -3.24
CA ALA A 26 -14.72 -42.76 -3.35
C ALA A 26 -15.75 -41.68 -2.95
N ALA A 27 -15.47 -40.90 -1.91
CA ALA A 27 -16.31 -39.79 -1.48
C ALA A 27 -16.41 -38.70 -2.58
N ILE A 28 -15.29 -38.29 -3.18
CA ILE A 28 -15.31 -37.33 -4.30
C ILE A 28 -16.11 -37.90 -5.48
N CYS A 29 -15.87 -39.16 -5.86
CA CYS A 29 -16.60 -39.80 -6.97
C CYS A 29 -18.10 -39.96 -6.70
N LYS A 30 -18.50 -40.16 -5.44
CA LYS A 30 -19.89 -40.36 -5.03
C LYS A 30 -20.65 -39.04 -4.88
N TYR A 31 -20.03 -38.02 -4.29
CA TYR A 31 -20.73 -36.82 -3.87
C TYR A 31 -20.55 -35.62 -4.82
N PHE A 32 -19.54 -35.62 -5.69
CA PHE A 32 -19.33 -34.53 -6.67
C PHE A 32 -19.85 -34.91 -8.05
N THR A 33 -20.47 -33.92 -8.71
CA THR A 33 -20.81 -33.99 -10.13
C THR A 33 -19.54 -34.13 -10.99
N PRO A 34 -19.60 -34.79 -12.17
CA PRO A 34 -18.43 -34.94 -13.04
C PRO A 34 -17.81 -33.61 -13.50
N ASP A 35 -18.62 -32.56 -13.57
CA ASP A 35 -18.32 -31.19 -14.00
C ASP A 35 -18.19 -30.19 -12.84
N ALA A 36 -17.93 -30.66 -11.63
CA ALA A 36 -17.89 -29.81 -10.45
C ALA A 36 -16.81 -28.70 -10.52
N ALA A 37 -17.13 -27.52 -9.98
CA ALA A 37 -16.20 -26.43 -9.77
C ALA A 37 -15.65 -26.42 -8.33
N PHE A 38 -14.48 -25.82 -8.16
CA PHE A 38 -13.83 -25.70 -6.85
C PHE A 38 -13.09 -24.37 -6.75
N ARG A 39 -13.27 -23.67 -5.63
CA ARG A 39 -12.57 -22.40 -5.38
C ARG A 39 -12.05 -22.37 -3.95
N HIS A 40 -10.74 -22.21 -3.84
CA HIS A 40 -10.01 -22.08 -2.60
C HIS A 40 -9.07 -20.87 -2.72
N PRO A 41 -8.67 -20.21 -1.62
CA PRO A 41 -7.81 -19.02 -1.69
C PRO A 41 -6.48 -19.22 -2.44
N LEU A 42 -5.99 -20.47 -2.52
CA LEU A 42 -4.72 -20.83 -3.16
C LEU A 42 -4.87 -21.50 -4.53
N CYS A 43 -6.06 -21.96 -4.93
CA CYS A 43 -6.26 -22.67 -6.18
C CYS A 43 -7.72 -22.70 -6.62
N ALA A 44 -7.97 -22.85 -7.93
CA ALA A 44 -9.31 -22.92 -8.47
C ALA A 44 -9.41 -23.96 -9.62
N VAL A 45 -10.63 -24.48 -9.81
CA VAL A 45 -11.03 -25.35 -10.90
C VAL A 45 -12.39 -24.86 -11.41
N ASP A 46 -12.43 -24.39 -12.64
CA ASP A 46 -13.70 -24.03 -13.29
C ASP A 46 -14.52 -25.27 -13.64
N SER A 47 -15.85 -25.10 -13.73
CA SER A 47 -16.75 -26.16 -14.17
C SER A 47 -16.46 -26.53 -15.63
N ALA A 48 -16.14 -27.79 -15.87
CA ALA A 48 -15.85 -28.33 -17.20
C ALA A 48 -16.03 -29.85 -17.19
N PRO A 49 -16.27 -30.52 -18.34
CA PRO A 49 -16.34 -31.97 -18.38
C PRO A 49 -15.11 -32.62 -17.73
N ASN A 50 -15.35 -33.56 -16.80
CA ASN A 50 -14.32 -34.25 -16.01
C ASN A 50 -13.48 -33.38 -15.06
N SER A 51 -13.88 -32.14 -14.77
CA SER A 51 -13.18 -31.26 -13.81
C SER A 51 -13.07 -31.87 -12.41
N ARG A 52 -13.98 -32.78 -12.03
CA ARG A 52 -13.91 -33.56 -10.78
C ARG A 52 -12.56 -34.27 -10.57
N GLN A 53 -11.89 -34.72 -11.64
CA GLN A 53 -10.58 -35.37 -11.52
C GLN A 53 -9.48 -34.38 -11.08
N LYS A 54 -9.58 -33.11 -11.47
CA LYS A 54 -8.67 -32.06 -11.01
C LYS A 54 -8.88 -31.79 -9.51
N ILE A 55 -10.14 -31.74 -9.06
CA ILE A 55 -10.50 -31.61 -7.64
C ILE A 55 -9.93 -32.79 -6.82
N LEU A 56 -10.05 -34.01 -7.33
CA LEU A 56 -9.42 -35.19 -6.71
C LEU A 56 -7.89 -35.02 -6.57
N GLY A 57 -7.23 -34.44 -7.58
CA GLY A 57 -5.81 -34.09 -7.51
C GLY A 57 -5.47 -33.11 -6.38
N ILE A 58 -6.31 -32.09 -6.18
CA ILE A 58 -6.15 -31.10 -5.10
C ILE A 58 -6.27 -31.76 -3.73
N TYR A 59 -7.33 -32.54 -3.48
CA TYR A 59 -7.52 -33.25 -2.22
C TYR A 59 -6.40 -34.26 -1.92
N ARG A 60 -5.86 -34.92 -2.96
CA ARG A 60 -4.67 -35.77 -2.84
C ARG A 60 -3.44 -34.95 -2.43
N TRP A 61 -3.22 -33.79 -3.06
CA TRP A 61 -2.11 -32.91 -2.71
C TRP A 61 -2.20 -32.42 -1.25
N TYR A 62 -3.38 -32.00 -0.80
CA TYR A 62 -3.60 -31.57 0.58
C TYR A 62 -3.23 -32.66 1.59
N ARG A 63 -3.43 -33.93 1.25
CA ARG A 63 -3.03 -35.08 2.07
C ARG A 63 -1.54 -35.42 2.01
N VAL A 64 -0.86 -35.08 0.93
CA VAL A 64 0.61 -35.17 0.87
C VAL A 64 1.21 -34.13 1.82
N PHE A 65 0.61 -32.94 1.85
CA PHE A 65 1.04 -31.80 2.63
C PHE A 65 0.71 -31.93 4.14
N ALA A 66 -0.50 -32.37 4.48
CA ALA A 66 -0.93 -32.59 5.85
C ALA A 66 -0.75 -34.06 6.27
N SER A 67 -0.05 -34.28 7.39
CA SER A 67 0.08 -35.60 8.01
C SER A 67 -1.20 -36.08 8.70
N ARG A 68 -2.00 -35.14 9.23
CA ARG A 68 -3.28 -35.37 9.89
C ARG A 68 -4.14 -34.10 9.77
N VAL A 69 -5.45 -34.30 9.64
CA VAL A 69 -6.45 -33.23 9.67
C VAL A 69 -7.55 -33.65 10.65
N ASP A 70 -7.69 -32.90 11.74
CA ASP A 70 -8.85 -33.03 12.62
C ASP A 70 -9.86 -31.96 12.21
N ILE A 71 -11.12 -32.35 12.01
CA ILE A 71 -12.16 -31.45 11.49
C ILE A 71 -13.42 -31.53 12.36
N GLN A 72 -14.03 -30.39 12.60
CA GLN A 72 -15.30 -30.24 13.31
C GLN A 72 -16.22 -29.38 12.44
N VAL A 73 -17.45 -29.83 12.25
CA VAL A 73 -18.50 -29.07 11.56
C VAL A 73 -19.48 -28.58 12.61
N TYR A 74 -19.52 -27.27 12.87
CA TYR A 74 -20.34 -26.68 13.91
C TYR A 74 -21.79 -26.47 13.47
N SER A 75 -21.98 -26.04 12.22
CA SER A 75 -23.31 -25.83 11.68
C SER A 75 -23.38 -26.14 10.19
N VAL A 76 -24.55 -26.58 9.76
CA VAL A 76 -24.89 -26.76 8.35
C VAL A 76 -26.23 -26.11 8.10
N VAL A 77 -26.27 -25.17 7.15
CA VAL A 77 -27.50 -24.54 6.68
C VAL A 77 -27.69 -24.94 5.23
N PHE A 78 -28.84 -25.53 4.90
CA PHE A 78 -29.19 -25.88 3.53
C PHE A 78 -30.45 -25.11 3.10
N ASP A 79 -30.27 -24.21 2.15
CA ASP A 79 -31.35 -23.55 1.42
C ASP A 79 -31.78 -24.45 0.27
N GLN A 80 -32.90 -25.15 0.46
CA GLN A 80 -33.43 -26.07 -0.53
C GLN A 80 -33.91 -25.36 -1.81
N ALA A 81 -34.43 -24.13 -1.71
CA ALA A 81 -34.95 -23.39 -2.84
C ALA A 81 -33.83 -22.89 -3.76
N LYS A 82 -32.71 -22.44 -3.17
CA LYS A 82 -31.53 -21.99 -3.93
C LYS A 82 -30.50 -23.10 -4.17
N HIS A 83 -30.75 -24.32 -3.69
CA HIS A 83 -29.82 -25.46 -3.69
C HIS A 83 -28.42 -25.11 -3.16
N LEU A 84 -28.36 -24.29 -2.12
CA LEU A 84 -27.13 -23.78 -1.53
C LEU A 84 -26.98 -24.32 -0.10
N ALA A 85 -25.80 -24.87 0.21
CA ALA A 85 -25.45 -25.24 1.57
C ALA A 85 -24.26 -24.41 2.06
N TYR A 86 -24.27 -24.10 3.35
CA TYR A 86 -23.17 -23.47 4.07
C TYR A 86 -22.77 -24.39 5.21
N CYS A 87 -21.50 -24.74 5.28
CA CYS A 87 -20.93 -25.48 6.40
C CYS A 87 -19.97 -24.57 7.16
N ASP A 88 -20.20 -24.42 8.45
CA ASP A 88 -19.29 -23.76 9.37
C ASP A 88 -18.31 -24.81 9.92
N VAL A 89 -17.03 -24.64 9.61
CA VAL A 89 -16.01 -25.67 9.79
C VAL A 89 -14.82 -25.13 10.57
N PHE A 90 -14.37 -25.90 11.53
CA PHE A 90 -13.10 -25.71 12.21
C PHE A 90 -12.20 -26.90 11.95
N GLN A 91 -10.93 -26.66 11.65
CA GLN A 91 -9.98 -27.72 11.37
C GLN A 91 -8.61 -27.44 12.00
N ASP A 92 -7.98 -28.49 12.49
CA ASP A 92 -6.59 -28.52 12.91
C ASP A 92 -5.74 -29.27 11.88
N LEU A 93 -4.80 -28.55 11.27
CA LEU A 93 -3.93 -29.04 10.21
C LEU A 93 -2.53 -29.32 10.76
N TYR A 94 -2.09 -30.58 10.66
CA TYR A 94 -0.77 -31.03 11.08
C TYR A 94 0.14 -31.20 9.86
N TYR A 95 0.99 -30.20 9.56
CA TYR A 95 1.86 -30.27 8.38
C TYR A 95 2.96 -31.32 8.49
N ARG A 96 3.17 -32.05 7.41
CA ARG A 96 4.25 -33.02 7.32
C ARG A 96 5.58 -32.29 7.26
N GLY A 97 6.47 -32.55 8.22
CA GLY A 97 7.81 -31.96 8.28
C GLY A 97 7.89 -30.55 8.88
N SER A 98 6.80 -30.00 9.40
CA SER A 98 6.81 -28.71 10.09
C SER A 98 7.38 -28.84 11.51
N PRO A 99 8.28 -27.93 11.95
CA PRO A 99 8.73 -27.87 13.34
C PRO A 99 7.70 -27.20 14.28
N PHE A 100 6.61 -26.66 13.74
CA PHE A 100 5.54 -26.01 14.49
C PHE A 100 4.38 -26.97 14.78
N GLY A 101 3.67 -26.72 15.89
CA GLY A 101 2.43 -27.44 16.24
C GLY A 101 1.29 -27.27 15.23
N PRO A 102 0.16 -27.98 15.43
CA PRO A 102 -0.98 -27.94 14.51
C PRO A 102 -1.51 -26.52 14.34
N ARG A 103 -2.08 -26.26 13.15
CA ARG A 103 -2.70 -24.98 12.84
C ARG A 103 -4.20 -25.11 12.77
N SER A 104 -4.83 -24.47 13.74
CA SER A 104 -6.27 -24.27 13.81
C SER A 104 -6.70 -23.17 12.85
N THR A 105 -7.77 -23.42 12.10
CA THR A 105 -8.38 -22.42 11.20
C THR A 105 -9.88 -22.63 11.14
N HIS A 106 -10.59 -21.51 11.01
CA HIS A 106 -12.03 -21.42 10.87
C HIS A 106 -12.37 -21.03 9.43
N LEU A 107 -13.24 -21.80 8.80
CA LEU A 107 -13.66 -21.53 7.43
C LEU A 107 -15.15 -21.78 7.23
N THR A 108 -15.71 -21.02 6.30
CA THR A 108 -17.06 -21.26 5.79
C THR A 108 -16.95 -21.93 4.43
N VAL A 109 -17.49 -23.15 4.33
CA VAL A 109 -17.57 -23.87 3.05
C VAL A 109 -18.94 -23.62 2.44
N ARG A 110 -18.98 -22.92 1.30
CA ARG A 110 -20.19 -22.70 0.52
C ARG A 110 -20.28 -23.74 -0.60
N LEU A 111 -21.33 -24.53 -0.58
CA LEU A 111 -21.59 -25.59 -1.55
C LEU A 111 -22.81 -25.24 -2.40
N HIS A 112 -22.66 -25.28 -3.72
CA HIS A 112 -23.81 -25.31 -4.63
C HIS A 112 -24.11 -26.77 -4.98
N LEU A 113 -25.33 -27.21 -4.69
CA LEU A 113 -25.78 -28.57 -4.94
C LEU A 113 -26.59 -28.62 -6.24
N ARG A 114 -26.50 -29.74 -6.95
CA ARG A 114 -27.33 -30.06 -8.11
C ARG A 114 -28.10 -31.34 -7.80
N LYS A 115 -29.41 -31.30 -8.00
CA LYS A 115 -30.25 -32.49 -7.85
C LYS A 115 -30.15 -33.31 -9.14
N GLY A 116 -29.75 -34.58 -9.02
CA GLY A 116 -29.70 -35.53 -10.12
C GLY A 116 -31.08 -36.06 -10.50
N GLU A 117 -31.15 -36.77 -11.62
CA GLU A 117 -32.36 -37.44 -12.10
C GLU A 117 -32.81 -38.56 -11.15
N ASP A 118 -31.87 -39.11 -10.38
CA ASP A 118 -32.09 -40.06 -9.29
C ASP A 118 -32.70 -39.42 -8.02
N GLY A 119 -32.93 -38.11 -8.03
CA GLY A 119 -33.46 -37.36 -6.91
C GLY A 119 -32.44 -37.02 -5.83
N LEU A 120 -31.16 -37.40 -5.99
CA LEU A 120 -30.11 -37.15 -5.02
C LEU A 120 -29.39 -35.82 -5.28
N TYR A 121 -28.94 -35.16 -4.22
CA TYR A 121 -28.09 -33.97 -4.32
C TYR A 121 -26.62 -34.31 -4.44
N TYR A 122 -25.94 -33.64 -5.36
CA TYR A 122 -24.52 -33.73 -5.65
C TYR A 122 -23.86 -32.35 -5.56
N ILE A 123 -22.62 -32.27 -5.10
CA ILE A 123 -21.84 -31.04 -5.06
C ILE A 123 -21.44 -30.66 -6.50
N ALA A 124 -21.94 -29.52 -6.96
CA ALA A 124 -21.64 -28.94 -8.26
C ALA A 124 -20.61 -27.81 -8.18
N SER A 125 -20.55 -27.11 -7.05
CA SER A 125 -19.47 -26.16 -6.77
C SER A 125 -19.16 -26.14 -5.28
N GLN A 126 -17.88 -26.02 -4.95
CA GLN A 126 -17.41 -25.79 -3.59
C GLN A 126 -16.53 -24.55 -3.53
N HIS A 127 -16.85 -23.64 -2.61
CA HIS A 127 -16.09 -22.43 -2.34
C HIS A 127 -15.66 -22.43 -0.86
N ASP A 128 -14.36 -22.50 -0.62
CA ASP A 128 -13.79 -22.46 0.72
C ASP A 128 -13.42 -21.01 1.06
N LEU A 129 -14.08 -20.44 2.05
CA LEU A 129 -13.93 -19.05 2.46
C LEU A 129 -13.18 -19.00 3.79
N TYR A 130 -11.94 -18.53 3.72
CA TYR A 130 -11.08 -18.32 4.88
C TYR A 130 -10.90 -16.84 5.16
N GLN A 131 -10.58 -16.51 6.41
CA GLN A 131 -10.06 -15.18 6.72
C GLN A 131 -8.65 -15.01 6.10
N PRO A 132 -8.31 -13.82 5.55
CA PRO A 132 -7.03 -13.61 4.88
C PRO A 132 -5.80 -13.86 5.76
N ASP A 133 -5.87 -13.49 7.04
CA ASP A 133 -4.81 -13.71 8.03
C ASP A 133 -4.63 -15.20 8.34
N GLU A 134 -5.73 -15.97 8.42
CA GLU A 134 -5.66 -17.41 8.62
C GLU A 134 -4.98 -18.11 7.44
N ILE A 135 -5.27 -17.75 6.18
CA ILE A 135 -4.59 -18.32 5.00
C ILE A 135 -3.11 -17.96 4.96
N ALA A 136 -2.76 -16.72 5.29
CA ALA A 136 -1.36 -16.32 5.29
C ALA A 136 -0.59 -17.02 6.44
N ALA A 137 -1.23 -17.21 7.59
CA ALA A 137 -0.69 -18.03 8.67
C ALA A 137 -0.61 -19.53 8.31
N LEU A 138 -1.55 -20.03 7.50
CA LEU A 138 -1.57 -21.38 6.95
C LEU A 138 -0.38 -21.63 6.01
N ALA A 139 -0.06 -20.65 5.16
CA ALA A 139 1.03 -20.72 4.20
C ALA A 139 2.41 -20.52 4.85
N PHE A 140 2.53 -19.60 5.81
CA PHE A 140 3.78 -19.34 6.53
C PHE A 140 3.53 -19.04 8.02
N PRO A 141 3.56 -20.06 8.88
CA PRO A 141 3.19 -19.94 10.30
C PRO A 141 3.89 -18.83 11.12
N PRO A 142 5.19 -18.51 10.88
CA PRO A 142 5.86 -17.40 11.57
C PRO A 142 5.31 -16.01 11.24
N LEU A 143 4.51 -15.85 10.18
CA LEU A 143 3.93 -14.57 9.78
C LEU A 143 2.73 -14.15 10.65
N ALA A 144 2.08 -15.09 11.34
CA ALA A 144 0.84 -14.85 12.07
C ALA A 144 0.94 -13.68 13.09
N PRO A 145 1.97 -13.59 13.96
CA PRO A 145 2.09 -12.48 14.91
C PRO A 145 2.20 -11.11 14.22
N LEU A 146 2.90 -11.06 13.08
CA LEU A 146 3.04 -9.84 12.28
C LEU A 146 1.69 -9.44 11.66
N LEU A 147 0.94 -10.39 11.11
CA LEU A 147 -0.38 -10.13 10.53
C LEU A 147 -1.38 -9.63 11.58
N TYR A 148 -1.42 -10.24 12.76
CA TYR A 148 -2.25 -9.77 13.86
C TYR A 148 -1.85 -8.36 14.32
N LEU A 149 -0.54 -8.06 14.38
CA LEU A 149 -0.07 -6.71 14.68
C LEU A 149 -0.53 -5.71 13.60
N LEU A 150 -0.39 -6.05 12.31
CA LEU A 150 -0.84 -5.21 11.21
C LEU A 150 -2.35 -4.96 11.23
N LEU A 151 -3.16 -5.99 11.52
CA LEU A 151 -4.60 -5.85 11.70
C LEU A 151 -4.94 -4.88 12.84
N ARG A 152 -4.26 -5.00 13.99
CA ARG A 152 -4.43 -4.06 15.11
C ARG A 152 -4.00 -2.64 14.76
N LEU A 153 -2.85 -2.48 14.10
CA LEU A 153 -2.37 -1.18 13.63
C LEU A 153 -3.36 -0.57 12.63
N SER A 154 -3.94 -1.37 11.74
CA SER A 154 -5.00 -0.93 10.83
C SER A 154 -6.26 -0.51 11.59
N THR A 155 -6.64 -1.20 12.66
CA THR A 155 -7.75 -0.77 13.53
C THR A 155 -7.45 0.59 14.14
N TYR A 156 -6.26 0.79 14.70
CA TYR A 156 -5.86 2.10 15.22
C TYR A 156 -5.89 3.16 14.12
N PHE A 157 -5.34 2.87 12.94
CA PHE A 157 -5.38 3.77 11.80
C PHE A 157 -6.82 4.16 11.40
N CYS A 158 -7.76 3.22 11.35
CA CYS A 158 -9.17 3.50 11.08
C CYS A 158 -9.79 4.40 12.16
N ILE A 159 -9.51 4.14 13.44
CA ILE A 159 -10.00 4.95 14.56
C ILE A 159 -9.44 6.37 14.49
N TRP A 160 -8.12 6.52 14.33
CA TRP A 160 -7.45 7.80 14.20
C TRP A 160 -7.93 8.56 12.96
N GLY A 161 -8.08 7.86 11.83
CA GLY A 161 -8.64 8.41 10.60
C GLY A 161 -10.07 8.93 10.78
N ALA A 162 -10.89 8.24 11.56
CA ALA A 162 -12.24 8.71 11.91
C ALA A 162 -12.21 9.97 12.77
N TYR A 163 -11.32 10.06 13.77
CA TYR A 163 -11.15 11.27 14.60
C TYR A 163 -10.65 12.46 13.77
N ILE A 164 -9.65 12.25 12.91
CA ILE A 164 -9.10 13.29 12.02
C ILE A 164 -10.16 13.73 11.01
N GLY A 165 -10.87 12.77 10.39
CA GLY A 165 -11.96 13.06 9.47
C GLY A 165 -13.09 13.84 10.15
N GLY A 166 -13.40 13.53 11.40
CA GLY A 166 -14.32 14.29 12.24
C GLY A 166 -13.85 15.72 12.51
N ALA A 167 -12.60 15.88 12.95
CA ALA A 167 -12.00 17.18 13.24
C ALA A 167 -11.86 18.08 11.99
N LEU A 168 -11.65 17.48 10.82
CA LEU A 168 -11.58 18.17 9.53
C LEU A 168 -12.97 18.41 8.89
N GLY A 169 -14.06 18.03 9.55
CA GLY A 169 -15.42 18.18 9.03
C GLY A 169 -15.76 17.29 7.83
N LEU A 170 -14.94 16.28 7.53
CA LEU A 170 -15.21 15.29 6.47
C LEU A 170 -16.33 14.32 6.85
N TRP A 171 -16.68 14.24 8.14
CA TRP A 171 -17.82 13.51 8.69
C TRP A 171 -18.23 14.09 10.05
N SER A 172 -19.53 14.13 10.38
CA SER A 172 -20.03 14.58 11.69
C SER A 172 -21.11 13.65 12.24
N LEU A 173 -21.10 13.39 13.54
CA LEU A 173 -22.21 12.71 14.24
C LEU A 173 -23.31 13.75 14.55
N GLY A 174 -24.10 14.10 13.54
CA GLY A 174 -25.27 14.97 13.67
C GLY A 174 -26.54 14.27 13.19
N VAL A 175 -27.67 14.51 13.87
CA VAL A 175 -29.00 14.09 13.40
C VAL A 175 -29.43 15.05 12.29
N GLY A 176 -28.86 14.87 11.10
CA GLY A 176 -29.11 15.69 9.92
C GLY A 176 -28.98 14.84 8.66
N ARG A 177 -29.87 15.10 7.69
CA ARG A 177 -30.13 14.35 6.45
C ARG A 177 -28.90 13.58 5.91
N MET A 178 -28.93 12.25 6.03
CA MET A 178 -27.94 11.36 5.42
C MET A 178 -28.02 11.42 3.89
N GLU A 179 -27.00 11.95 3.22
CA GLU A 179 -26.78 11.66 1.80
C GLU A 179 -26.33 10.20 1.64
N ARG A 180 -27.06 9.42 0.83
CA ARG A 180 -26.71 8.02 0.54
C ARG A 180 -25.45 7.93 -0.32
N ARG A 181 -24.51 7.10 0.12
CA ARG A 181 -23.42 6.55 -0.69
C ARG A 181 -23.65 5.06 -0.91
N GLY A 182 -24.30 4.69 -2.01
CA GLY A 182 -24.43 3.28 -2.45
C GLY A 182 -25.82 2.90 -2.97
N LYS A 183 -25.85 1.90 -3.86
CA LYS A 183 -27.08 1.22 -4.31
C LYS A 183 -27.13 -0.14 -3.62
N LEU A 184 -28.26 -0.48 -2.99
CA LEU A 184 -28.51 -1.82 -2.46
C LEU A 184 -29.40 -2.59 -3.42
N PHE A 185 -28.97 -3.79 -3.78
CA PHE A 185 -29.78 -4.74 -4.55
C PHE A 185 -30.02 -5.97 -3.68
N VAL A 186 -31.26 -6.46 -3.66
CA VAL A 186 -31.64 -7.73 -3.01
C VAL A 186 -32.33 -8.58 -4.06
N ASP A 187 -31.81 -9.80 -4.26
CA ASP A 187 -32.25 -10.73 -5.30
C ASP A 187 -32.34 -10.12 -6.72
N GLY A 188 -31.44 -9.17 -7.03
CA GLY A 188 -31.37 -8.50 -8.33
C GLY A 188 -32.28 -7.28 -8.48
N GLU A 189 -33.18 -7.05 -7.52
CA GLU A 189 -34.03 -5.86 -7.48
C GLU A 189 -33.36 -4.76 -6.66
N GLN A 190 -33.35 -3.54 -7.19
CA GLN A 190 -32.86 -2.39 -6.45
C GLN A 190 -33.88 -2.04 -5.36
N MET A 191 -33.46 -2.13 -4.10
CA MET A 191 -34.34 -1.77 -2.99
C MET A 191 -34.34 -0.24 -2.86
N GLU A 192 -35.37 0.42 -3.38
CA GLU A 192 -35.62 1.85 -3.16
C GLU A 192 -36.06 2.06 -1.72
N PHE A 193 -35.56 3.13 -1.10
CA PHE A 193 -36.16 3.67 0.11
C PHE A 193 -36.72 5.05 -0.26
N ASP A 194 -37.95 5.29 0.15
CA ASP A 194 -38.65 6.57 -0.02
C ASP A 194 -37.93 7.66 0.78
N ASP A 195 -37.16 8.50 0.10
CA ASP A 195 -37.32 9.96 0.15
C ASP A 195 -36.39 10.66 -0.87
N THR A 196 -36.93 11.70 -1.51
CA THR A 196 -36.29 12.70 -2.37
C THR A 196 -35.82 12.27 -3.77
N ARG A 197 -36.80 12.19 -4.68
CA ARG A 197 -36.63 12.42 -6.12
C ARG A 197 -36.15 13.87 -6.37
N GLN A 198 -35.41 14.01 -7.47
CA GLN A 198 -35.26 15.22 -8.31
C GLN A 198 -34.00 16.07 -8.06
N PHE A 199 -32.86 15.70 -8.67
CA PHE A 199 -31.90 16.59 -9.36
C PHE A 199 -30.68 15.78 -9.86
N ALA A 200 -30.72 15.25 -11.08
CA ALA A 200 -29.52 14.79 -11.80
C ALA A 200 -29.83 14.64 -13.29
N GLN A 201 -29.81 15.76 -14.02
CA GLN A 201 -29.58 15.73 -15.46
C GLN A 201 -28.38 16.62 -15.76
N ASP A 202 -27.51 16.03 -16.59
CA ASP A 202 -26.42 16.59 -17.38
C ASP A 202 -25.00 16.53 -16.78
N LEU A 203 -24.13 15.74 -17.44
CA LEU A 203 -22.88 16.21 -18.07
C LEU A 203 -22.11 15.06 -18.78
N VAL A 204 -22.07 15.12 -20.12
CA VAL A 204 -21.01 14.60 -21.03
C VAL A 204 -20.80 15.77 -22.00
N THR A 205 -19.62 16.33 -22.30
CA THR A 205 -18.36 15.76 -22.81
C THR A 205 -17.28 16.87 -22.77
N PRO A 206 -15.98 16.59 -22.66
CA PRO A 206 -14.94 17.54 -23.07
C PRO A 206 -14.50 17.29 -24.52
N THR A 207 -14.26 18.38 -25.24
CA THR A 207 -13.73 18.44 -26.60
C THR A 207 -12.27 17.96 -26.68
N GLN A 208 -11.97 17.15 -27.69
CA GLN A 208 -10.63 16.67 -28.05
C GLN A 208 -9.81 17.77 -28.75
N PRO A 209 -8.51 17.95 -28.41
CA PRO A 209 -7.60 18.73 -29.23
C PRO A 209 -7.18 17.96 -30.49
N SER A 210 -6.95 18.69 -31.58
CA SER A 210 -6.49 18.17 -32.86
C SER A 210 -5.03 17.70 -32.80
N PHE A 211 -4.78 16.47 -33.27
CA PHE A 211 -3.44 15.89 -33.39
C PHE A 211 -2.72 16.36 -34.65
N THR A 212 -1.48 16.80 -34.50
CA THR A 212 -0.48 16.82 -35.58
C THR A 212 0.49 15.68 -35.33
N PHE A 213 0.60 14.75 -36.28
CA PHE A 213 1.66 13.76 -36.28
C PHE A 213 2.89 14.43 -36.91
N ASN A 214 3.92 14.66 -36.10
CA ASN A 214 5.27 14.90 -36.59
C ASN A 214 6.04 13.58 -36.52
N ASP A 215 6.93 13.34 -37.48
CA ASP A 215 7.69 12.10 -37.72
C ASP A 215 8.73 11.75 -36.62
N GLY A 216 8.30 11.68 -35.35
CA GLY A 216 9.09 11.26 -34.20
C GLY A 216 8.31 10.25 -33.33
N PHE A 217 9.01 9.54 -32.44
CA PHE A 217 8.38 8.65 -31.47
C PHE A 217 7.32 9.40 -30.65
N GLY A 218 6.07 8.91 -30.64
CA GLY A 218 4.99 9.53 -29.88
C GLY A 218 5.22 9.44 -28.38
N SER A 219 5.25 10.58 -27.69
CA SER A 219 5.42 10.67 -26.22
C SER A 219 4.11 10.47 -25.43
N ALA A 220 2.98 10.36 -26.12
CA ALA A 220 1.66 10.11 -25.56
C ALA A 220 0.84 9.16 -26.44
N ALA A 221 -0.08 8.41 -25.83
CA ALA A 221 -0.86 7.37 -26.47
C ALA A 221 -2.36 7.74 -26.51
N PRO A 222 -3.00 7.86 -27.70
CA PRO A 222 -4.41 8.27 -27.84
C PRO A 222 -5.42 7.47 -27.02
N GLN A 223 -5.16 6.17 -26.81
CA GLN A 223 -6.03 5.27 -26.05
C GLN A 223 -5.75 5.29 -24.53
N ALA A 224 -4.79 6.10 -24.08
CA ALA A 224 -4.46 6.31 -22.68
C ALA A 224 -4.43 7.82 -22.39
N PRO A 225 -5.59 8.47 -22.16
CA PRO A 225 -5.70 9.93 -22.01
C PRO A 225 -4.76 10.52 -20.95
N VAL A 226 -4.49 9.76 -19.88
CA VAL A 226 -3.56 10.14 -18.80
C VAL A 226 -2.15 10.48 -19.29
N THR A 227 -1.71 9.91 -20.43
CA THR A 227 -0.39 10.19 -21.02
C THR A 227 -0.31 11.60 -21.63
N PHE A 228 -1.43 12.22 -21.98
CA PHE A 228 -1.50 13.63 -22.37
C PHE A 228 -1.66 14.56 -21.16
N GLU A 229 -2.39 14.12 -20.14
CA GLU A 229 -2.60 14.89 -18.91
C GLU A 229 -1.32 15.01 -18.07
N ARG A 230 -0.39 14.07 -18.22
CA ARG A 230 0.87 13.99 -17.47
C ARG A 230 2.07 13.91 -18.41
N PRO A 231 2.39 14.99 -19.13
CA PRO A 231 3.47 15.00 -20.10
C PRO A 231 4.84 14.85 -19.44
N TYR A 232 5.81 14.40 -20.22
CA TYR A 232 7.22 14.46 -19.85
C TYR A 232 7.78 15.86 -20.10
N ARG A 233 8.80 16.26 -19.33
CA ARG A 233 9.67 17.36 -19.78
C ARG A 233 10.49 16.84 -20.97
N THR A 234 10.76 17.70 -21.96
CA THR A 234 11.44 17.28 -23.22
C THR A 234 12.59 18.18 -23.65
N ASP A 235 12.87 19.23 -22.89
CA ASP A 235 13.88 20.24 -23.18
C ASP A 235 15.03 20.22 -22.17
N GLU A 236 14.99 19.36 -21.15
CA GLU A 236 15.94 19.36 -20.05
C GLU A 236 17.38 19.00 -20.47
N ASP A 237 17.55 18.33 -21.61
CA ASP A 237 18.86 17.99 -22.18
C ASP A 237 19.64 19.20 -22.70
N ASN A 238 18.97 20.35 -22.87
CA ASN A 238 19.62 21.64 -23.13
C ASN A 238 20.48 22.13 -21.96
N TRP A 239 20.21 21.65 -20.73
CA TRP A 239 20.90 22.09 -19.51
C TRP A 239 21.55 20.94 -18.74
N ILE A 240 20.99 19.74 -18.80
CA ILE A 240 21.48 18.55 -18.09
C ILE A 240 21.91 17.51 -19.12
N GLU A 241 23.21 17.23 -19.22
CA GLU A 241 23.71 16.20 -20.14
C GLU A 241 23.10 14.82 -19.84
N ARG A 242 22.40 14.17 -20.78
CA ARG A 242 21.80 12.83 -20.60
C ARG A 242 20.97 12.74 -19.29
N PRO A 243 19.86 13.48 -19.22
CA PRO A 243 19.07 13.66 -18.00
C PRO A 243 18.35 12.38 -17.54
N TYR A 244 18.22 11.40 -18.42
CA TYR A 244 17.65 10.08 -18.13
C TYR A 244 18.61 9.09 -17.45
N ILE A 245 19.91 9.41 -17.38
CA ILE A 245 20.90 8.57 -16.70
C ILE A 245 20.88 8.90 -15.20
N ALA A 246 20.71 7.89 -14.35
CA ALA A 246 20.75 8.09 -12.91
C ALA A 246 22.14 8.58 -12.43
N ARG A 247 22.13 9.59 -11.56
CA ARG A 247 23.31 10.19 -10.93
C ARG A 247 23.56 9.54 -9.58
N ALA A 248 24.77 9.04 -9.41
CA ALA A 248 25.15 8.37 -8.17
C ALA A 248 25.06 9.33 -6.98
N ASN A 249 25.69 10.50 -7.07
CA ASN A 249 26.03 11.35 -5.93
C ASN A 249 25.70 12.85 -6.12
N VAL A 250 24.98 13.22 -7.17
CA VAL A 250 24.55 14.60 -7.45
C VAL A 250 23.06 14.63 -7.81
N ALA A 251 22.34 15.66 -7.38
CA ALA A 251 20.92 15.86 -7.67
C ALA A 251 20.71 17.13 -8.52
N PRO A 252 20.97 17.07 -9.84
CA PRO A 252 20.86 18.25 -10.71
C PRO A 252 19.41 18.57 -11.07
N SER A 253 19.13 19.85 -11.31
CA SER A 253 17.91 20.35 -11.95
C SER A 253 18.28 21.27 -13.11
N VAL A 254 17.29 21.70 -13.89
CA VAL A 254 17.52 22.67 -14.98
C VAL A 254 18.07 23.99 -14.44
N GLU A 255 17.60 24.45 -13.29
CA GLU A 255 18.02 25.69 -12.64
C GLU A 255 19.40 25.53 -11.98
N HIS A 256 19.73 24.33 -11.49
CA HIS A 256 21.04 24.00 -10.91
C HIS A 256 21.60 22.69 -11.50
N PRO A 257 22.23 22.73 -12.69
CA PRO A 257 22.76 21.53 -13.35
C PRO A 257 23.88 20.82 -12.59
N GLY A 258 24.53 21.52 -11.65
CA GLY A 258 25.51 20.95 -10.71
C GLY A 258 24.89 20.44 -9.40
N GLY A 259 23.57 20.55 -9.21
CA GLY A 259 22.88 20.21 -7.97
C GLY A 259 23.31 21.10 -6.80
N SER A 260 23.86 20.48 -5.75
CA SER A 260 24.36 21.16 -4.54
C SER A 260 25.88 20.93 -4.40
N PRO A 261 26.75 21.64 -5.16
CA PRO A 261 28.17 21.27 -5.30
C PRO A 261 28.90 21.07 -3.97
N SER A 262 28.77 22.01 -3.03
CA SER A 262 29.41 21.90 -1.71
C SER A 262 28.97 20.68 -0.89
N HIS A 263 27.72 20.24 -1.07
CA HIS A 263 27.17 19.07 -0.38
C HIS A 263 27.61 17.77 -1.10
N SER A 264 27.45 17.74 -2.42
CA SER A 264 27.81 16.59 -3.24
C SER A 264 29.31 16.31 -3.22
N ASP A 265 30.17 17.33 -3.21
CA ASP A 265 31.62 17.16 -3.10
C ASP A 265 32.02 16.55 -1.74
N LYS A 266 31.35 16.99 -0.66
CA LYS A 266 31.57 16.48 0.69
C LYS A 266 31.17 15.01 0.81
N TYR A 267 30.07 14.62 0.18
CA TYR A 267 29.49 13.27 0.29
C TYR A 267 29.58 12.48 -1.03
N ARG A 268 30.60 12.73 -1.83
CA ARG A 268 30.78 12.14 -3.19
C ARG A 268 30.81 10.61 -3.24
N GLU A 269 31.15 9.97 -2.13
CA GLU A 269 31.20 8.51 -1.99
C GLU A 269 29.83 7.87 -1.68
N TYR A 270 28.81 8.69 -1.40
CA TYR A 270 27.47 8.25 -1.03
C TYR A 270 26.48 8.42 -2.18
N SER A 271 25.56 7.48 -2.33
CA SER A 271 24.44 7.67 -3.26
C SER A 271 23.57 8.86 -2.82
N VAL A 272 22.84 9.50 -3.73
CA VAL A 272 21.99 10.65 -3.36
C VAL A 272 20.98 10.28 -2.27
N LEU A 273 20.41 9.07 -2.29
CA LEU A 273 19.55 8.59 -1.21
C LEU A 273 20.30 8.37 0.12
N GLN A 274 21.58 7.98 0.07
CA GLN A 274 22.39 7.96 1.29
C GLN A 274 22.65 9.38 1.80
N GLN A 275 23.02 10.32 0.91
CA GLN A 275 23.18 11.74 1.25
C GLN A 275 21.94 12.30 1.95
N HIS A 276 20.75 11.95 1.44
CA HIS A 276 19.48 12.26 2.06
C HIS A 276 19.44 11.89 3.55
N VAL A 277 19.87 10.69 3.94
CA VAL A 277 19.76 10.21 5.32
C VAL A 277 20.98 10.50 6.21
N LEU A 278 22.08 11.02 5.65
CA LEU A 278 23.29 11.33 6.44
C LEU A 278 23.08 12.38 7.53
N PHE A 279 22.07 13.25 7.41
CA PHE A 279 21.74 14.18 8.49
C PHE A 279 21.20 13.46 9.75
N TRP A 280 20.63 12.27 9.58
CA TRP A 280 20.09 11.43 10.66
C TRP A 280 21.16 10.51 11.25
N ASP A 281 22.25 10.24 10.53
CA ASP A 281 23.40 9.47 11.03
C ASP A 281 24.39 10.42 11.70
N ARG A 282 24.13 10.75 12.96
CA ARG A 282 24.74 11.92 13.62
C ARG A 282 26.20 11.71 14.02
N ASP A 283 26.55 10.49 14.38
CA ASP A 283 27.91 10.07 14.72
C ASP A 283 28.64 9.41 13.54
N SER A 284 27.96 9.26 12.39
CA SER A 284 28.54 8.78 11.13
C SER A 284 29.07 7.34 11.23
N ASP A 285 28.41 6.51 12.03
CA ASP A 285 28.72 5.08 12.17
C ASP A 285 27.97 4.21 11.14
N GLY A 286 27.09 4.81 10.34
CA GLY A 286 26.25 4.13 9.35
C GLY A 286 24.95 3.57 9.93
N ILE A 287 24.60 3.89 11.18
CA ILE A 287 23.46 3.37 11.91
C ILE A 287 22.64 4.52 12.50
N ILE A 288 21.38 4.61 12.07
CA ILE A 288 20.45 5.61 12.60
C ILE A 288 19.63 4.98 13.71
N TRP A 289 19.81 5.43 14.94
CA TRP A 289 18.98 5.03 16.07
C TRP A 289 17.66 5.80 16.12
N PRO A 290 16.63 5.28 16.80
CA PRO A 290 15.41 6.04 17.05
C PRO A 290 15.67 7.41 17.70
N THR A 291 16.68 7.50 18.57
CA THR A 291 17.11 8.75 19.18
C THR A 291 17.64 9.75 18.16
N ASP A 292 18.37 9.30 17.13
CA ASP A 292 18.89 10.18 16.10
C ASP A 292 17.78 10.74 15.22
N THR A 293 16.82 9.89 14.86
CA THR A 293 15.61 10.34 14.15
C THR A 293 14.85 11.38 14.95
N PHE A 294 14.61 11.13 16.24
CA PHE A 294 13.92 12.07 17.11
C PHE A 294 14.65 13.42 17.15
N VAL A 295 15.96 13.41 17.43
CA VAL A 295 16.77 14.63 17.51
C VAL A 295 16.84 15.34 16.16
N GLY A 296 16.90 14.59 15.04
CA GLY A 296 16.87 15.14 13.69
C GLY A 296 15.60 15.96 13.41
N PHE A 297 14.42 15.41 13.71
CA PHE A 297 13.16 16.15 13.58
C PHE A 297 13.11 17.38 14.50
N ARG A 298 13.68 17.29 15.70
CA ARG A 298 13.80 18.44 16.62
C ARG A 298 14.74 19.52 16.08
N ASP A 299 15.88 19.14 15.49
CA ASP A 299 16.82 20.06 14.83
C ASP A 299 16.17 20.80 13.65
N LEU A 300 15.21 20.16 12.95
CA LEU A 300 14.43 20.78 11.87
C LEU A 300 13.28 21.66 12.37
N GLY A 301 12.95 21.63 13.66
CA GLY A 301 11.91 22.47 14.28
C GLY A 301 10.53 21.84 14.40
N PHE A 302 10.38 20.54 14.13
CA PHE A 302 9.13 19.83 14.40
C PHE A 302 8.92 19.68 15.90
N ASN A 303 7.67 19.79 16.36
CA ASN A 303 7.33 19.65 17.79
C ASN A 303 7.60 18.22 18.32
N VAL A 304 7.57 18.05 19.65
CA VAL A 304 7.86 16.76 20.31
C VAL A 304 6.90 15.66 19.86
N ALA A 305 5.60 15.95 19.78
CA ALA A 305 4.60 14.96 19.38
C ALA A 305 4.84 14.43 17.96
N PHE A 306 5.08 15.33 17.00
CA PHE A 306 5.40 14.97 15.63
C PHE A 306 6.74 14.23 15.54
N SER A 307 7.75 14.64 16.32
CA SER A 307 9.06 13.98 16.34
C SER A 307 8.97 12.54 16.87
N LEU A 308 8.19 12.31 17.93
CA LEU A 308 7.91 10.97 18.45
C LEU A 308 7.15 10.11 17.44
N LEU A 309 6.11 10.66 16.81
CA LEU A 309 5.34 9.98 15.77
C LEU A 309 6.20 9.60 14.57
N SER A 310 7.03 10.54 14.10
CA SER A 310 7.92 10.33 12.95
C SER A 310 8.98 9.28 13.27
N THR A 311 9.56 9.34 14.47
CA THR A 311 10.52 8.33 14.95
C THR A 311 9.90 6.95 14.96
N PHE A 312 8.69 6.81 15.51
CA PHE A 312 7.97 5.54 15.50
C PHE A 312 7.76 5.04 14.07
N ILE A 313 7.20 5.86 13.17
CA ILE A 313 6.92 5.46 11.79
C ILE A 313 8.20 5.06 11.06
N ILE A 314 9.21 5.93 11.04
CA ILE A 314 10.42 5.73 10.24
C ILE A 314 11.23 4.54 10.75
N ASN A 315 11.57 4.50 12.04
CA ASN A 315 12.39 3.41 12.58
C ASN A 315 11.66 2.06 12.57
N PHE A 316 10.36 2.04 12.86
CA PHE A 316 9.58 0.80 12.83
C PHE A 316 9.54 0.19 11.43
N PHE A 317 9.24 0.99 10.40
CA PHE A 317 9.08 0.48 9.04
C PHE A 317 10.41 0.31 8.28
N PHE A 318 11.46 1.10 8.57
CA PHE A 318 12.72 1.03 7.82
C PHE A 318 13.74 0.05 8.44
N SER A 319 13.62 -0.28 9.73
CA SER A 319 14.56 -1.18 10.41
C SER A 319 14.67 -2.54 9.73
N LEU A 320 13.54 -3.24 9.52
CA LEU A 320 13.58 -4.58 8.93
C LEU A 320 14.10 -4.56 7.47
N PRO A 321 13.57 -3.74 6.54
CA PRO A 321 14.05 -3.72 5.16
C PRO A 321 15.56 -3.43 5.04
N THR A 322 16.08 -2.48 5.82
CA THR A 322 17.51 -2.14 5.78
C THR A 322 18.39 -3.19 6.46
N ARG A 323 17.83 -4.00 7.37
CA ARG A 323 18.55 -5.08 8.04
C ARG A 323 18.55 -6.41 7.29
N LEU A 324 17.53 -6.70 6.49
CA LEU A 324 17.40 -7.97 5.76
C LEU A 324 18.63 -8.38 4.92
N PRO A 325 19.41 -7.47 4.34
CA PRO A 325 20.68 -7.82 3.69
C PRO A 325 21.75 -8.41 4.62
N TYR A 326 21.68 -8.14 5.93
CA TYR A 326 22.62 -8.63 6.95
C TYR A 326 22.05 -9.80 7.77
N SER A 327 20.75 -9.77 8.07
CA SER A 327 20.11 -10.75 8.95
C SER A 327 18.61 -10.85 8.70
N TYR A 328 18.09 -12.08 8.76
CA TYR A 328 16.65 -12.35 8.76
C TYR A 328 15.98 -12.11 10.13
N ILE A 329 16.77 -11.89 11.19
CA ILE A 329 16.25 -11.59 12.53
C ILE A 329 16.01 -10.07 12.61
N PRO A 330 14.80 -9.60 12.97
CA PRO A 330 14.53 -8.17 13.15
C PRO A 330 15.47 -7.51 14.16
N ASP A 331 15.77 -6.22 13.98
CA ASP A 331 16.54 -5.46 14.97
C ASP A 331 15.64 -5.10 16.16
N PRO A 332 15.88 -5.61 17.38
CA PRO A 332 15.04 -5.29 18.53
C PRO A 332 15.11 -3.80 18.93
N PHE A 333 16.12 -3.07 18.45
CA PHE A 333 16.29 -1.64 18.70
C PHE A 333 15.79 -0.76 17.55
N PHE A 334 15.17 -1.34 16.52
CA PHE A 334 14.61 -0.59 15.38
C PHE A 334 15.61 0.36 14.69
N ARG A 335 16.87 -0.06 14.61
CA ARG A 335 17.94 0.71 13.95
C ARG A 335 17.82 0.62 12.43
N ILE A 336 18.18 1.70 11.75
CA ILE A 336 18.20 1.80 10.29
C ILE A 336 19.65 1.79 9.80
N TYR A 337 19.91 1.01 8.75
CA TYR A 337 21.27 0.80 8.22
C TYR A 337 21.47 1.64 6.96
N VAL A 338 22.34 2.65 7.04
CA VAL A 338 22.61 3.59 5.93
C VAL A 338 23.14 2.90 4.67
N PRO A 339 24.05 1.90 4.72
CA PRO A 339 24.56 1.27 3.49
C PRO A 339 23.46 0.58 2.65
N THR A 340 22.38 0.15 3.29
CA THR A 340 21.28 -0.61 2.69
C THR A 340 19.98 0.18 2.65
N ILE A 341 20.03 1.50 2.85
CA ILE A 341 18.85 2.38 2.89
C ILE A 341 17.98 2.31 1.63
N HIS A 342 18.59 2.03 0.47
CA HIS A 342 17.87 1.82 -0.80
C HIS A 342 16.82 0.69 -0.74
N LYS A 343 16.91 -0.23 0.25
CA LYS A 343 15.90 -1.25 0.51
C LYS A 343 14.64 -0.74 1.22
N ALA A 344 14.67 0.45 1.82
CA ALA A 344 13.54 1.04 2.53
C ALA A 344 12.55 1.80 1.62
N LYS A 345 12.74 1.72 0.29
CA LYS A 345 11.86 2.35 -0.68
C LYS A 345 10.55 1.58 -0.86
N HIS A 346 9.47 2.28 -1.15
CA HIS A 346 8.15 1.70 -1.49
C HIS A 346 7.78 1.96 -2.95
N GLY A 347 6.77 1.27 -3.48
CA GLY A 347 6.41 1.33 -4.92
C GLY A 347 5.74 2.63 -5.36
N SER A 348 4.98 3.27 -4.47
CA SER A 348 4.17 4.48 -4.74
C SER A 348 4.92 5.79 -4.48
N ASN A 349 6.25 5.78 -4.62
CA ASN A 349 7.08 6.99 -4.51
C ASN A 349 7.10 7.77 -5.84
N SER A 350 7.78 8.92 -5.87
CA SER A 350 7.87 9.78 -7.06
C SER A 350 8.67 9.20 -8.23
N GLY A 351 9.44 8.14 -8.01
CA GLY A 351 10.34 7.54 -8.99
C GLY A 351 11.61 8.35 -9.27
N VAL A 352 11.85 9.46 -8.54
CA VAL A 352 13.05 10.30 -8.70
C VAL A 352 14.32 9.55 -8.32
N TYR A 353 14.24 8.69 -7.30
CA TYR A 353 15.28 7.72 -7.03
C TYR A 353 15.04 6.44 -7.82
N ASP A 354 16.10 5.86 -8.38
CA ASP A 354 16.07 4.50 -8.90
C ASP A 354 16.19 3.45 -7.77
N THR A 355 16.12 2.16 -8.10
CA THR A 355 16.13 1.06 -7.11
C THR A 355 17.41 1.00 -6.27
N GLU A 356 18.52 1.56 -6.77
CA GLU A 356 19.81 1.62 -6.07
C GLU A 356 19.99 2.93 -5.26
N GLY A 357 19.02 3.84 -5.30
CA GLY A 357 19.07 5.12 -4.57
C GLY A 357 19.83 6.23 -5.31
N ARG A 358 20.04 6.08 -6.62
CA ARG A 358 20.62 7.12 -7.49
C ARG A 358 19.51 8.06 -7.96
N PHE A 359 19.84 9.33 -8.16
CA PHE A 359 18.87 10.36 -8.55
C PHE A 359 18.70 10.41 -10.07
N ILE A 360 17.49 10.34 -10.62
CA ILE A 360 17.21 10.46 -12.05
C ILE A 360 16.72 11.88 -12.36
N PRO A 361 17.55 12.73 -13.01
CA PRO A 361 17.21 14.13 -13.27
C PRO A 361 15.91 14.31 -14.06
N SER A 362 15.70 13.55 -15.14
CA SER A 362 14.49 13.66 -15.95
C SER A 362 13.21 13.35 -15.15
N ARG A 363 13.27 12.41 -14.20
CA ARG A 363 12.12 12.09 -13.32
C ARG A 363 11.81 13.21 -12.34
N PHE A 364 12.82 13.93 -11.87
CA PHE A 364 12.63 15.11 -11.05
C PHE A 364 12.00 16.26 -11.85
N GLU A 365 12.47 16.49 -13.07
CA GLU A 365 11.91 17.49 -13.97
C GLU A 365 10.46 17.17 -14.39
N ASP A 366 10.18 15.90 -14.68
CA ASP A 366 8.84 15.39 -14.99
C ASP A 366 7.83 15.65 -13.87
N LEU A 367 8.27 15.65 -12.62
CA LEU A 367 7.40 15.87 -11.48
C LEU A 367 6.68 17.22 -11.61
N PHE A 368 7.42 18.26 -12.01
CA PHE A 368 6.89 19.59 -12.25
C PHE A 368 6.12 19.67 -13.56
N ALA A 369 6.60 19.02 -14.63
CA ALA A 369 5.88 18.93 -15.90
C ALA A 369 4.48 18.30 -15.77
N LYS A 370 4.32 17.31 -14.90
CA LYS A 370 3.07 16.57 -14.70
C LYS A 370 2.09 17.25 -13.75
N TYR A 371 2.59 17.90 -12.71
CA TYR A 371 1.76 18.28 -11.57
C TYR A 371 1.77 19.77 -11.24
N ALA A 372 2.78 20.54 -11.63
CA ALA A 372 2.82 21.98 -11.39
C ALA A 372 2.00 22.74 -12.44
N THR A 373 1.31 23.82 -12.02
CA THR A 373 0.64 24.72 -12.96
C THR A 373 1.69 25.35 -13.90
N PRO A 374 1.56 25.18 -15.23
CA PRO A 374 2.56 25.67 -16.18
C PRO A 374 2.60 27.19 -16.24
N VAL A 375 3.79 27.75 -16.50
CA VAL A 375 4.00 29.19 -16.72
C VAL A 375 3.68 29.56 -18.18
N SER A 376 3.97 28.65 -19.11
CA SER A 376 3.68 28.79 -20.54
C SER A 376 3.33 27.43 -21.15
N SER A 377 2.97 27.41 -22.44
CA SER A 377 2.70 26.14 -23.15
C SER A 377 3.90 25.17 -23.21
N THR A 378 5.10 25.64 -22.91
CA THR A 378 6.35 24.87 -23.01
C THR A 378 7.14 24.82 -21.70
N GLN A 379 6.76 25.61 -20.69
CA GLN A 379 7.52 25.71 -19.44
C GLN A 379 6.65 25.32 -18.23
N PRO A 380 7.05 24.28 -17.47
CA PRO A 380 6.36 23.91 -16.25
C PRO A 380 6.53 24.95 -15.15
N GLY A 381 5.62 24.95 -14.18
CA GLY A 381 5.76 25.74 -12.96
C GLY A 381 6.95 25.27 -12.13
N ASP A 382 7.56 26.21 -11.40
CA ASP A 382 8.66 25.98 -10.46
C ASP A 382 8.18 25.79 -9.01
N THR A 383 6.86 25.71 -8.81
CA THR A 383 6.23 25.61 -7.50
C THR A 383 5.08 24.61 -7.53
N ILE A 384 4.85 23.96 -6.38
CA ILE A 384 3.75 23.00 -6.19
C ILE A 384 2.90 23.44 -5.00
N SER A 385 1.63 23.73 -5.25
CA SER A 385 0.62 23.99 -4.23
C SER A 385 0.13 22.70 -3.54
N LEU A 386 -0.59 22.81 -2.43
CA LEU A 386 -1.08 21.64 -1.69
C LEU A 386 -2.00 20.76 -2.54
N ARG A 387 -2.83 21.38 -3.38
CA ARG A 387 -3.75 20.66 -4.27
C ARG A 387 -2.99 19.88 -5.34
N GLU A 388 -1.93 20.45 -5.87
CA GLU A 388 -1.04 19.80 -6.85
C GLU A 388 -0.25 18.66 -6.19
N LEU A 389 0.26 18.89 -4.98
CA LEU A 389 0.94 17.86 -4.18
C LEU A 389 0.02 16.66 -3.91
N LEU A 390 -1.24 16.90 -3.53
CA LEU A 390 -2.21 15.82 -3.32
C LEU A 390 -2.59 15.12 -4.63
N ARG A 391 -2.55 15.82 -5.77
CA ARG A 391 -2.70 15.19 -7.10
C ARG A 391 -1.51 14.30 -7.42
N LEU A 392 -0.28 14.72 -7.13
CA LEU A 392 0.93 13.92 -7.25
C LEU A 392 0.83 12.63 -6.42
N VAL A 393 0.56 12.75 -5.11
CA VAL A 393 0.44 11.60 -4.20
C VAL A 393 -0.62 10.59 -4.65
N ARG A 394 -1.72 11.06 -5.25
CA ARG A 394 -2.75 10.17 -5.82
C ARG A 394 -2.34 9.58 -7.16
N GLY A 395 -1.62 10.36 -7.96
CA GLY A 395 -1.22 10.01 -9.32
C GLY A 395 -0.20 8.88 -9.37
N ASP A 396 0.67 8.78 -8.36
CA ASP A 396 1.78 7.82 -8.33
C ASP A 396 1.46 6.53 -7.53
N ARG A 397 0.20 6.30 -7.14
CA ARG A 397 -0.21 5.10 -6.38
C ARG A 397 -0.14 3.83 -7.22
N LEU A 398 0.47 2.79 -6.66
CA LEU A 398 0.46 1.44 -7.24
C LEU A 398 -0.53 0.52 -6.50
N VAL A 399 -1.24 -0.34 -7.26
CA VAL A 399 -2.37 -1.15 -6.76
C VAL A 399 -2.03 -2.06 -5.58
N ALA A 400 -0.82 -2.61 -5.53
CA ALA A 400 -0.39 -3.57 -4.52
C ALA A 400 0.59 -2.96 -3.51
N ASP A 401 0.42 -1.67 -3.19
CA ASP A 401 1.32 -0.95 -2.27
C ASP A 401 0.59 -0.05 -1.26
N PRO A 402 -0.31 -0.60 -0.43
CA PRO A 402 -1.03 0.17 0.59
C PRO A 402 -0.08 0.81 1.63
N TYR A 403 1.05 0.15 1.91
CA TYR A 403 2.12 0.70 2.72
C TYR A 403 2.68 1.98 2.09
N GLY A 404 3.07 1.93 0.81
CA GLY A 404 3.59 3.09 0.11
C GLY A 404 2.58 4.22 -0.09
N TRP A 405 1.28 3.95 -0.10
CA TRP A 405 0.27 5.03 -0.09
C TRP A 405 0.33 5.85 1.20
N GLY A 406 0.46 5.17 2.34
CA GLY A 406 0.60 5.80 3.64
C GLY A 406 1.95 6.51 3.78
N ALA A 407 3.04 5.85 3.36
CA ALA A 407 4.38 6.42 3.38
C ALA A 407 4.47 7.68 2.49
N ALA A 408 3.97 7.64 1.26
CA ALA A 408 3.93 8.81 0.38
C ALA A 408 3.14 9.98 1.00
N LEU A 409 1.98 9.72 1.62
CA LEU A 409 1.22 10.76 2.29
C LEU A 409 2.01 11.39 3.45
N PHE A 410 2.75 10.58 4.21
CA PHE A 410 3.59 11.05 5.31
C PHE A 410 4.82 11.83 4.82
N GLU A 411 5.54 11.34 3.81
CA GLU A 411 6.70 11.99 3.19
C GLU A 411 6.32 13.34 2.58
N TRP A 412 5.27 13.38 1.76
CA TRP A 412 4.83 14.62 1.13
C TRP A 412 4.14 15.56 2.13
N GLY A 413 3.44 15.04 3.13
CA GLY A 413 2.88 15.82 4.23
C GLY A 413 3.95 16.50 5.07
N SER A 414 4.99 15.76 5.48
CA SER A 414 6.14 16.32 6.23
C SER A 414 6.93 17.31 5.38
N THR A 415 7.13 17.04 4.08
CA THR A 415 7.71 17.97 3.11
C THR A 415 6.94 19.29 3.06
N TRP A 416 5.61 19.22 2.95
CA TRP A 416 4.75 20.40 2.99
C TRP A 416 4.89 21.19 4.29
N LEU A 417 4.85 20.49 5.43
CA LEU A 417 5.00 21.09 6.75
C LEU A 417 6.37 21.76 6.94
N LEU A 418 7.42 21.31 6.24
CA LEU A 418 8.78 21.84 6.37
C LEU A 418 9.09 22.98 5.37
N LEU A 419 8.63 22.86 4.11
CA LEU A 419 9.16 23.66 3.01
C LEU A 419 8.19 24.67 2.40
N GLN A 420 6.88 24.57 2.67
CA GLN A 420 5.92 25.45 1.99
C GLN A 420 6.13 26.92 2.40
N LYS A 421 6.09 27.84 1.44
CA LYS A 421 6.01 29.29 1.65
C LYS A 421 4.85 29.83 0.82
N ASP A 422 3.99 30.64 1.42
CA ASP A 422 2.80 31.20 0.77
C ASP A 422 1.91 30.14 0.07
N GLY A 423 1.78 28.95 0.69
CA GLY A 423 0.98 27.86 0.14
C GLY A 423 1.61 27.17 -1.08
N LYS A 424 2.94 27.21 -1.22
CA LYS A 424 3.68 26.60 -2.32
C LYS A 424 5.02 26.02 -1.85
N VAL A 425 5.40 24.86 -2.36
CA VAL A 425 6.75 24.29 -2.22
C VAL A 425 7.55 24.65 -3.47
N HIS A 426 8.72 25.28 -3.31
CA HIS A 426 9.59 25.65 -4.43
C HIS A 426 10.41 24.46 -4.91
N LYS A 427 10.62 24.39 -6.23
CA LYS A 427 11.36 23.32 -6.90
C LYS A 427 12.73 23.08 -6.30
N GLU A 428 13.51 24.13 -6.11
CA GLU A 428 14.88 23.99 -5.61
C GLU A 428 14.96 23.60 -4.14
N ASP A 429 13.99 24.00 -3.32
CA ASP A 429 13.90 23.49 -1.95
C ASP A 429 13.60 21.98 -1.96
N LEU A 430 12.70 21.53 -2.85
CA LEU A 430 12.40 20.10 -3.01
C LEU A 430 13.59 19.32 -3.59
N ARG A 431 14.36 19.89 -4.52
CA ARG A 431 15.59 19.27 -5.04
C ARG A 431 16.61 19.04 -3.93
N LYS A 432 16.84 20.07 -3.10
CA LYS A 432 17.72 19.98 -1.92
C LYS A 432 17.17 19.06 -0.83
N LEU A 433 15.86 18.82 -0.80
CA LEU A 433 15.27 17.79 0.05
C LEU A 433 15.70 16.39 -0.40
N TYR A 434 15.71 16.12 -1.71
CA TYR A 434 16.20 14.83 -2.23
C TYR A 434 17.64 14.61 -1.78
N ASP A 435 18.60 15.45 -2.15
CA ASP A 435 20.01 15.23 -1.73
C ASP A 435 20.27 15.43 -0.22
N GLY A 436 19.30 15.94 0.54
CA GLY A 436 19.38 16.13 1.98
C GLY A 436 20.14 17.38 2.42
N SER A 437 20.67 18.16 1.48
CA SER A 437 21.39 19.41 1.79
C SER A 437 20.53 20.42 2.56
N ILE A 438 19.22 20.44 2.31
CA ILE A 438 18.30 21.38 2.97
C ILE A 438 18.22 21.15 4.48
N PHE A 439 18.38 19.92 4.97
CA PHE A 439 18.28 19.62 6.40
C PHE A 439 19.43 20.26 7.19
N PHE A 440 20.63 20.22 6.62
CA PHE A 440 21.80 20.89 7.18
C PHE A 440 21.64 22.41 7.15
N GLU A 441 21.10 22.96 6.06
CA GLU A 441 20.79 24.39 5.90
C GLU A 441 19.81 24.87 6.98
N ILE A 442 18.68 24.19 7.15
CA ILE A 442 17.65 24.50 8.16
C ILE A 442 18.24 24.46 9.57
N ARG A 443 18.97 23.38 9.91
CA ARG A 443 19.59 23.24 11.24
C ARG A 443 20.59 24.38 11.50
N ALA A 444 21.41 24.74 10.51
CA ALA A 444 22.37 25.84 10.65
C ALA A 444 21.66 27.18 10.88
N MET A 445 20.66 27.53 10.06
CA MET A 445 19.91 28.77 10.23
C MET A 445 19.21 28.86 11.59
N ARG A 446 18.66 27.75 12.08
CA ARG A 446 18.05 27.66 13.42
C ARG A 446 19.08 27.82 14.54
N LYS A 447 20.26 27.22 14.44
CA LYS A 447 21.33 27.36 15.44
C LYS A 447 21.96 28.74 15.45
N ASP A 448 22.03 29.40 14.31
CA ASP A 448 22.55 30.77 14.17
C ASP A 448 21.55 31.84 14.66
N GLY A 449 20.36 31.46 15.12
CA GLY A 449 19.31 32.38 15.57
C GLY A 449 18.56 33.10 14.45
N ARG A 450 18.90 32.84 13.17
CA ARG A 450 18.18 33.39 12.00
C ARG A 450 16.78 32.79 11.84
N GLY A 451 16.58 31.59 12.39
CA GLY A 451 15.32 30.85 12.28
C GLY A 451 15.09 30.26 10.88
N TRP A 452 13.91 29.66 10.67
CA TRP A 452 13.47 29.13 9.38
C TRP A 452 12.09 29.69 9.08
N ASP A 453 11.95 30.38 7.94
CA ASP A 453 10.76 31.16 7.58
C ASP A 453 9.77 30.42 6.67
N LYS A 454 10.02 29.13 6.38
CA LYS A 454 9.16 28.26 5.57
C LYS A 454 8.52 27.15 6.43
N GLY A 455 7.51 26.49 5.87
CA GLY A 455 6.75 25.42 6.51
C GLY A 455 5.49 25.91 7.23
N TRP A 456 4.67 24.98 7.69
CA TRP A 456 3.54 25.31 8.57
C TRP A 456 4.08 25.49 9.98
N GLY A 457 3.92 26.71 10.49
CA GLY A 457 4.38 27.14 11.80
C GLY A 457 3.64 26.49 12.98
N ILE A 458 3.56 25.16 13.08
CA ILE A 458 3.29 24.47 14.35
C ILE A 458 4.61 24.23 15.14
N GLY A 459 5.73 24.81 14.69
CA GLY A 459 7.00 24.84 15.41
C GLY A 459 7.13 26.06 16.34
N GLY A 460 6.27 26.19 17.34
CA GLY A 460 6.57 26.99 18.53
C GLY A 460 7.05 26.01 19.58
N ASP A 461 8.31 26.08 19.94
CA ASP A 461 8.99 25.25 20.93
C ASP A 461 8.43 25.54 22.33
N GLY A 462 7.26 24.95 22.63
CA GLY A 462 6.80 24.75 23.99
C GLY A 462 7.85 23.97 24.80
N PHE A 463 8.85 24.70 25.30
CA PHE A 463 10.04 24.32 26.07
C PHE A 463 11.29 23.88 25.29
N LEU A 464 12.08 24.88 24.88
CA LEU A 464 13.53 24.85 24.53
C LEU A 464 13.87 24.54 23.06
N GLY A 465 13.94 25.58 22.21
CA GLY A 465 14.76 25.56 20.99
C GLY A 465 14.35 26.51 19.88
N GLY A 466 14.79 27.78 19.97
CA GLY A 466 14.95 28.74 18.87
C GLY A 466 13.67 29.47 18.44
N GLU A 467 13.56 30.74 18.85
CA GLU A 467 12.55 31.72 18.45
C GLU A 467 12.15 31.59 16.98
N LYS A 468 10.84 31.58 16.74
CA LYS A 468 10.29 31.99 15.44
C LYS A 468 10.34 33.50 15.36
N VAL A 469 10.98 34.02 14.31
CA VAL A 469 10.61 35.34 13.80
C VAL A 469 9.27 35.16 13.08
N LEU A 470 8.18 35.51 13.75
CA LEU A 470 6.87 35.61 13.11
C LEU A 470 6.93 36.73 12.05
N PRO A 471 6.34 36.56 10.85
CA PRO A 471 6.29 37.61 9.82
C PRO A 471 5.41 38.81 10.22
N PHE A 472 4.73 38.73 11.36
CA PHE A 472 3.99 39.83 11.95
C PHE A 472 4.55 40.08 13.35
N GLY A 473 5.42 41.09 13.47
CA GLY A 473 5.64 41.74 14.75
C GLY A 473 4.34 42.38 15.21
N LEU A 474 4.00 42.20 16.48
CA LEU A 474 2.99 43.00 17.15
C LEU A 474 3.46 44.46 17.26
#